data_AF-A0A0N1PF18-F1
#
_entry.id   AF-A0A0N1PF18-F1
#
_cell.length_a   1.000
_cell.length_b   1.000
_cell.length_c   1.000
_cell.angle_alpha   90.00
_cell.angle_beta   90.00
_cell.angle_gamma   90.00
#
_symmetry.space_group_name_H-M   'P 1'
#
loop_
_entity.id
_entity.type
_entity.pdbx_description
1 polymer ?
#
loop_
_entity_poly.entity_id
_entity_poly.type
_entity_poly.pdbx_seq_one_letter_code
_entity_poly.pdbx_strand_id
1 'polypeptide(L)'
;MQRPAADTEVTRAAYTFRQPPQGFQNPKFRDPSVPKGSLDGGSGTQRYGNVMHDRRVYRGNTYASPIMSTAARAEMEKREMIDTQRRKQASQRAASIKRRKQMEVARRHMATPDPGEGRENNEIQTEEYLEELTDKVEQVVQETQTDPLMDRPATPKYIPTKSGRDAETQIHEGELFRFDEAVEPILEVLVGKTLEQAMLEVMQEEELELLRQQQIEFEQRRKEELLEAQKLESAERRKFEEKERRKKQEMERIQREKETREKLQARQFAKAYMTNMENRVYSRLQDEGWFADRVLNEVELDFFPWLMGEVDKELEKKKKARTLVDELIREVVRLNATQLAESRAAQHSVLE
;
A
#
# COMPACT_ATOMS: atom_id res chain seq x y z
N MET A 1 -31.16 -14.99 -47.19
CA MET A 1 -31.21 -13.54 -47.47
C MET A 1 -30.56 -12.79 -46.33
N GLN A 2 -29.61 -11.93 -46.72
CA GLN A 2 -29.16 -10.70 -46.04
C GLN A 2 -28.34 -10.78 -44.74
N ARG A 3 -27.44 -9.80 -44.68
CA ARG A 3 -26.21 -9.65 -43.90
C ARG A 3 -26.46 -8.96 -42.54
N PRO A 4 -25.43 -8.92 -41.66
CA PRO A 4 -25.53 -8.55 -40.25
C PRO A 4 -25.12 -7.09 -39.96
N ALA A 5 -25.25 -6.66 -38.70
CA ALA A 5 -24.25 -5.93 -37.89
C ALA A 5 -24.93 -5.11 -36.77
N ALA A 6 -24.44 -5.25 -35.53
CA ALA A 6 -24.13 -4.11 -34.65
C ALA A 6 -23.51 -4.62 -33.34
N ASP A 7 -22.22 -4.37 -33.24
CA ASP A 7 -21.30 -4.54 -32.12
C ASP A 7 -21.81 -3.95 -30.80
N THR A 8 -21.60 -4.70 -29.70
CA THR A 8 -21.17 -4.11 -28.43
C THR A 8 -20.22 -5.08 -27.73
N GLU A 9 -18.95 -5.04 -28.12
CA GLU A 9 -17.85 -5.62 -27.35
C GLU A 9 -17.60 -4.75 -26.10
N VAL A 10 -17.94 -5.27 -24.91
CA VAL A 10 -17.31 -4.82 -23.65
C VAL A 10 -16.35 -5.92 -23.23
N THR A 11 -15.18 -5.95 -23.89
CA THR A 11 -14.05 -6.76 -23.45
C THR A 11 -13.46 -6.15 -22.18
N ARG A 12 -13.99 -6.50 -21.02
CA ARG A 12 -13.22 -6.44 -19.77
C ARG A 12 -12.22 -7.58 -19.79
N ALA A 13 -11.05 -7.34 -20.37
CA ALA A 13 -9.89 -8.19 -20.20
C ALA A 13 -9.47 -8.16 -18.72
N ALA A 14 -9.95 -9.12 -17.93
CA ALA A 14 -9.46 -9.37 -16.58
C ALA A 14 -8.05 -9.96 -16.69
N TYR A 15 -7.03 -9.11 -16.65
CA TYR A 15 -5.64 -9.53 -16.62
C TYR A 15 -5.33 -10.15 -15.24
N THR A 16 -5.45 -11.47 -15.11
CA THR A 16 -5.00 -12.20 -13.91
C THR A 16 -3.53 -12.57 -14.06
N PHE A 17 -2.66 -11.68 -13.59
CA PHE A 17 -1.23 -11.97 -13.45
C PHE A 17 -1.00 -12.84 -12.21
N ARG A 18 -0.61 -14.10 -12.41
CA ARG A 18 -0.09 -14.98 -11.35
C ARG A 18 1.32 -15.41 -11.72
N GLN A 19 2.33 -14.77 -11.12
CA GLN A 19 3.68 -15.32 -11.05
C GLN A 19 3.86 -16.09 -9.73
N PRO A 20 4.37 -17.33 -9.74
CA PRO A 20 4.85 -17.95 -8.52
C PRO A 20 6.04 -17.14 -7.95
N PRO A 21 6.23 -17.08 -6.62
CA PRO A 21 7.28 -16.26 -6.01
C PRO A 21 8.65 -16.73 -6.49
N GLN A 22 9.30 -15.89 -7.30
CA GLN A 22 10.64 -16.15 -7.78
C GLN A 22 11.64 -15.82 -6.67
N GLY A 23 12.38 -16.82 -6.21
CA GLY A 23 13.42 -16.64 -5.20
C GLY A 23 14.45 -15.61 -5.64
N PHE A 24 14.89 -14.78 -4.69
CA PHE A 24 15.86 -13.72 -4.91
C PHE A 24 17.17 -14.34 -5.43
N GLN A 25 17.56 -14.05 -6.67
CA GLN A 25 18.88 -14.45 -7.15
C GLN A 25 19.93 -13.57 -6.48
N ASN A 26 20.91 -14.21 -5.82
CA ASN A 26 22.04 -13.50 -5.24
C ASN A 26 22.77 -12.71 -6.34
N PRO A 27 23.07 -11.42 -6.12
CA PRO A 27 23.77 -10.62 -7.12
C PRO A 27 25.15 -11.23 -7.37
N LYS A 28 25.45 -11.57 -8.64
CA LYS A 28 26.75 -12.10 -9.08
C LYS A 28 27.92 -11.16 -8.87
N PHE A 29 27.67 -9.89 -8.52
CA PHE A 29 28.71 -8.90 -8.26
C PHE A 29 28.58 -8.32 -6.85
N ARG A 30 29.65 -8.48 -6.07
CA ARG A 30 29.86 -7.86 -4.76
C ARG A 30 30.37 -6.43 -4.95
N ASP A 31 29.79 -5.50 -4.20
CA ASP A 31 30.18 -4.09 -4.17
C ASP A 31 31.62 -3.95 -3.63
N PRO A 32 32.54 -3.26 -4.33
CA PRO A 32 33.95 -3.14 -3.92
C PRO A 32 34.19 -2.23 -2.70
N SER A 33 33.15 -1.66 -2.10
CA SER A 33 33.25 -0.81 -0.90
C SER A 33 33.37 -1.57 0.43
N VAL A 34 33.38 -2.91 0.41
CA VAL A 34 33.56 -3.74 1.62
C VAL A 34 35.03 -4.12 1.79
N PRO A 35 35.71 -3.74 2.88
CA PRO A 35 37.11 -4.09 3.11
C PRO A 35 37.29 -5.62 3.17
N LYS A 36 38.32 -6.11 2.47
CA LYS A 36 38.76 -7.50 2.50
C LYS A 36 39.47 -7.77 3.82
N GLY A 37 38.84 -8.53 4.70
CA GLY A 37 39.44 -9.00 5.94
C GLY A 37 38.39 -9.64 6.85
N SER A 38 37.96 -10.86 6.50
CA SER A 38 37.29 -11.84 7.37
C SER A 38 36.83 -13.01 6.51
N LEU A 39 37.77 -13.89 6.17
CA LEU A 39 37.44 -15.28 5.85
C LEU A 39 37.81 -16.06 7.09
N ASP A 40 36.86 -16.17 8.00
CA ASP A 40 36.82 -17.29 8.90
C ASP A 40 35.36 -17.70 9.08
N GLY A 41 35.15 -19.01 9.03
CA GLY A 41 33.85 -19.63 9.15
C GLY A 41 33.37 -19.56 10.60
N GLY A 42 32.11 -19.18 10.80
CA GLY A 42 31.53 -19.18 12.14
C GLY A 42 30.21 -18.42 12.19
N SER A 43 29.22 -19.09 12.78
CA SER A 43 28.04 -18.55 13.46
C SER A 43 27.87 -17.02 13.55
N GLY A 44 26.66 -16.56 13.22
CA GLY A 44 25.99 -15.51 13.99
C GLY A 44 26.63 -14.13 14.03
N THR A 45 26.36 -13.31 13.01
CA THR A 45 25.96 -11.92 13.25
C THR A 45 25.24 -11.42 12.01
N GLN A 46 23.91 -11.41 12.07
CA GLN A 46 23.13 -10.52 11.20
C GLN A 46 23.69 -9.12 11.48
N ARG A 47 24.54 -8.61 10.57
CA ARG A 47 24.88 -7.20 10.58
C ARG A 47 23.56 -6.48 10.39
N TYR A 48 22.97 -5.98 11.47
CA TYR A 48 21.85 -5.07 11.42
C TYR A 48 22.35 -3.87 10.61
N GLY A 49 22.08 -3.91 9.30
CA GLY A 49 22.30 -2.78 8.42
C GLY A 49 21.48 -1.66 9.02
N ASN A 50 22.17 -0.61 9.45
CA ASN A 50 21.51 0.50 10.11
C ASN A 50 20.42 1.02 9.17
N VAL A 51 19.16 0.74 9.50
CA VAL A 51 17.98 1.01 8.66
C VAL A 51 18.00 2.48 8.24
N MET A 52 18.61 3.33 9.10
CA MET A 52 19.33 4.58 8.80
C MET A 52 19.51 4.90 7.32
N HIS A 53 20.29 4.04 6.70
CA HIS A 53 20.94 4.23 5.42
C HIS A 53 20.44 3.24 4.36
N ASP A 54 19.37 2.50 4.66
CA ASP A 54 18.78 1.56 3.72
C ASP A 54 17.93 2.31 2.68
N ARG A 55 18.35 2.24 1.41
CA ARG A 55 17.68 2.90 0.27
C ARG A 55 16.27 2.37 0.01
N ARG A 56 15.90 1.21 0.57
CA ARG A 56 14.55 0.65 0.47
C ARG A 56 13.58 1.29 1.45
N VAL A 57 14.08 1.94 2.49
CA VAL A 57 13.28 2.54 3.55
C VAL A 57 13.08 4.01 3.23
N TYR A 58 11.90 4.33 2.71
CA TYR A 58 11.53 5.71 2.40
C TYR A 58 11.26 6.47 3.70
N ARG A 59 12.12 7.45 4.01
CA ARG A 59 12.01 8.28 5.21
C ARG A 59 11.31 9.58 4.85
N GLY A 60 9.99 9.62 5.01
CA GLY A 60 9.18 10.81 4.74
C GLY A 60 7.74 10.47 4.40
N ASN A 61 6.91 11.51 4.33
CA ASN A 61 5.51 11.39 3.93
C ASN A 61 5.44 10.95 2.45
N THR A 62 4.79 9.82 2.16
CA THR A 62 4.65 9.26 0.81
C THR A 62 3.59 9.96 -0.05
N TYR A 63 2.85 10.92 0.52
CA TYR A 63 1.74 11.61 -0.15
C TYR A 63 1.98 13.09 -0.45
N ALA A 64 3.15 13.65 -0.13
CA ALA A 64 3.43 15.07 -0.37
C ALA A 64 4.74 15.26 -1.12
N SER A 65 4.68 15.89 -2.29
CA SER A 65 5.87 16.48 -2.91
C SER A 65 6.46 17.51 -1.95
N PRO A 66 7.72 17.38 -1.50
CA PRO A 66 8.32 18.39 -0.64
C PRO A 66 8.36 19.71 -1.41
N ILE A 67 7.73 20.74 -0.84
CA ILE A 67 7.76 22.11 -1.37
C ILE A 67 9.17 22.63 -1.07
N MET A 68 10.12 22.29 -1.94
CA MET A 68 11.51 22.75 -1.83
C MET A 68 11.61 24.17 -2.38
N SER A 69 12.39 25.03 -1.71
CA SER A 69 12.69 26.37 -2.20
C SER A 69 13.44 26.30 -3.54
N THR A 70 13.29 27.34 -4.37
CA THR A 70 13.97 27.44 -5.67
C THR A 70 15.50 27.28 -5.57
N ALA A 71 16.09 27.75 -4.46
CA ALA A 71 17.51 27.58 -4.16
C ALA A 71 17.90 26.11 -3.89
N ALA A 72 17.07 25.35 -3.18
CA ALA A 72 17.33 23.95 -2.88
C ALA A 72 17.23 23.04 -4.11
N ARG A 73 16.37 23.40 -5.09
CA ARG A 73 16.27 22.71 -6.39
C ARG A 73 17.55 22.86 -7.22
N ALA A 74 18.08 24.09 -7.31
CA ALA A 74 19.28 24.37 -8.09
C ALA A 74 20.55 23.68 -7.53
N GLU A 75 20.61 23.46 -6.21
CA GLU A 75 21.74 22.77 -5.59
C GLU A 75 21.70 21.25 -5.82
N MET A 76 20.51 20.64 -5.81
CA MET A 76 20.32 19.22 -6.16
C MET A 76 20.66 18.95 -7.63
N GLU A 77 20.22 19.80 -8.55
CA GLU A 77 20.53 19.66 -9.99
C GLU A 77 22.04 19.73 -10.26
N LYS A 78 22.77 20.62 -9.55
CA LYS A 78 24.23 20.69 -9.63
C LYS A 78 24.91 19.41 -9.13
N ARG A 79 24.41 18.81 -8.04
CA ARG A 79 24.94 17.53 -7.52
C ARG A 79 24.66 16.38 -8.47
N GLU A 80 23.47 16.30 -9.05
CA GLU A 80 23.14 15.28 -10.06
C GLU A 80 23.99 15.42 -11.33
N MET A 81 24.30 16.64 -11.78
CA MET A 81 25.21 16.85 -12.89
C MET A 81 26.64 16.36 -12.60
N ILE A 82 27.14 16.58 -11.38
CA ILE A 82 28.48 16.11 -10.98
C ILE A 82 28.53 14.57 -10.90
N ASP A 83 27.50 13.94 -10.33
CA ASP A 83 27.43 12.48 -10.20
C ASP A 83 27.23 11.78 -11.56
N THR A 84 26.42 12.36 -12.45
CA THR A 84 26.28 11.85 -13.82
C THR A 84 27.57 11.99 -14.63
N GLN A 85 28.35 13.05 -14.43
CA GLN A 85 29.65 13.25 -15.06
C GLN A 85 30.69 12.23 -14.55
N ARG A 86 30.73 11.96 -13.24
CA ARG A 86 31.56 10.90 -12.64
C ARG A 86 31.20 9.52 -13.18
N ARG A 87 29.91 9.21 -13.31
CA ARG A 87 29.43 7.92 -13.84
C ARG A 87 29.80 7.71 -15.31
N LYS A 88 29.76 8.78 -16.13
CA LYS A 88 30.23 8.74 -17.53
C LYS A 88 31.74 8.50 -17.63
N GLN A 89 32.55 9.16 -16.79
CA GLN A 89 34.01 8.94 -16.75
C GLN A 89 34.39 7.51 -16.30
N ALA A 90 33.70 6.96 -15.30
CA ALA A 90 33.91 5.58 -14.85
C ALA A 90 33.51 4.55 -15.92
N SER A 91 32.40 4.79 -16.63
CA SER A 91 31.96 3.94 -17.74
C SER A 91 32.96 3.95 -18.92
N GLN A 92 33.50 5.12 -19.28
CA GLN A 92 34.53 5.22 -20.32
C GLN A 92 35.84 4.49 -19.94
N ARG A 93 36.29 4.59 -18.68
CA ARG A 93 37.44 3.83 -18.17
C ARG A 93 37.20 2.32 -18.16
N ALA A 94 36.00 1.86 -17.82
CA ALA A 94 35.65 0.44 -17.87
C ALA A 94 35.62 -0.09 -19.32
N ALA A 95 35.12 0.71 -20.27
CA ALA A 95 35.07 0.35 -21.68
C ALA A 95 36.48 0.23 -22.32
N SER A 96 37.44 1.08 -21.95
CA SER A 96 38.81 1.00 -22.45
C SER A 96 39.55 -0.23 -21.94
N ILE A 97 39.37 -0.60 -20.66
CA ILE A 97 39.95 -1.82 -20.09
C ILE A 97 39.39 -3.07 -20.77
N LYS A 98 38.09 -3.09 -21.10
CA LYS A 98 37.45 -4.23 -21.79
C LYS A 98 38.00 -4.41 -23.20
N ARG A 99 38.24 -3.33 -23.96
CA ARG A 99 38.90 -3.40 -25.28
C ARG A 99 40.33 -3.91 -25.18
N ARG A 100 41.11 -3.47 -24.17
CA ARG A 100 42.48 -3.95 -23.96
C ARG A 100 42.52 -5.46 -23.70
N LYS A 101 41.63 -5.98 -22.84
CA LYS A 101 41.52 -7.43 -22.58
C LYS A 101 41.08 -8.22 -23.82
N GLN A 102 40.18 -7.70 -24.63
CA GLN A 102 39.76 -8.37 -25.87
C GLN A 102 40.90 -8.45 -26.90
N MET A 103 41.71 -7.39 -27.04
CA MET A 103 42.91 -7.42 -27.88
C MET A 103 43.97 -8.41 -27.37
N GLU A 104 44.14 -8.51 -26.05
CA GLU A 104 45.07 -9.46 -25.44
C GLU A 104 44.64 -10.92 -25.66
N VAL A 105 43.34 -11.20 -25.56
CA VAL A 105 42.75 -12.53 -25.85
C VAL A 105 42.85 -12.87 -27.34
N ALA A 106 42.62 -11.91 -28.24
CA ALA A 106 42.82 -12.12 -29.68
C ALA A 106 44.29 -12.43 -30.02
N ARG A 107 45.24 -11.79 -29.33
CA ARG A 107 46.68 -12.07 -29.44
C ARG A 107 47.04 -13.49 -29.01
N ARG A 108 46.39 -14.02 -27.96
CA ARG A 108 46.58 -15.42 -27.51
C ARG A 108 45.94 -16.44 -28.44
N HIS A 109 44.91 -16.08 -29.20
CA HIS A 109 44.29 -16.98 -30.20
C HIS A 109 45.07 -17.09 -31.52
N MET A 110 46.04 -16.19 -31.78
CA MET A 110 46.90 -16.24 -32.98
C MET A 110 48.32 -16.76 -32.68
N ALA A 111 48.56 -17.27 -31.47
CA ALA A 111 49.86 -17.81 -31.07
C ALA A 111 49.82 -19.35 -31.06
N THR A 112 50.94 -19.96 -31.43
CA THR A 112 51.18 -21.40 -31.28
C THR A 112 50.91 -21.83 -29.83
N PRO A 113 50.18 -22.93 -29.57
CA PRO A 113 49.88 -23.36 -28.20
C PRO A 113 51.15 -23.54 -27.35
N ASP A 114 51.06 -23.17 -26.07
CA ASP A 114 52.18 -23.29 -25.13
C ASP A 114 52.65 -24.77 -25.03
N PRO A 115 53.96 -25.04 -24.97
CA PRO A 115 54.48 -26.39 -24.83
C PRO A 115 54.01 -27.03 -23.51
N GLY A 116 53.72 -28.34 -23.54
CA GLY A 116 53.37 -29.10 -22.33
C GLY A 116 54.54 -29.20 -21.34
N GLU A 117 54.23 -29.36 -20.06
CA GLU A 117 55.20 -29.35 -18.96
C GLU A 117 56.37 -30.34 -19.20
N GLY A 118 57.59 -29.81 -19.28
CA GLY A 118 58.82 -30.58 -19.59
C GLY A 118 59.18 -30.70 -21.07
N ARG A 119 58.52 -29.95 -21.98
CA ARG A 119 58.86 -29.90 -23.42
C ARG A 119 59.07 -28.44 -23.84
N GLU A 120 59.95 -28.22 -24.82
CA GLU A 120 60.16 -26.91 -25.43
C GLU A 120 59.72 -26.96 -26.91
N ASN A 121 59.06 -25.91 -27.40
CA ASN A 121 58.71 -25.80 -28.81
C ASN A 121 59.94 -25.30 -29.57
N ASN A 122 60.46 -26.08 -30.53
CA ASN A 122 61.54 -25.65 -31.42
C ASN A 122 60.98 -25.05 -32.72
N GLU A 123 61.56 -23.92 -33.14
CA GLU A 123 61.24 -23.27 -34.40
C GLU A 123 61.94 -24.01 -35.56
N ILE A 124 61.14 -24.53 -36.50
CA ILE A 124 61.65 -25.21 -37.70
C ILE A 124 61.61 -24.20 -38.85
N GLN A 125 62.75 -24.01 -39.51
CA GLN A 125 62.89 -23.09 -40.64
C GLN A 125 62.10 -23.64 -41.83
N THR A 126 60.97 -22.99 -42.14
CA THR A 126 60.02 -23.38 -43.20
C THR A 126 60.14 -22.50 -44.44
N GLU A 127 61.23 -21.71 -44.53
CA GLU A 127 61.58 -20.93 -45.71
C GLU A 127 62.29 -21.85 -46.72
N GLU A 128 61.89 -21.76 -47.99
CA GLU A 128 62.48 -22.53 -49.09
C GLU A 128 63.91 -22.05 -49.36
N TYR A 129 64.90 -22.81 -48.88
CA TYR A 129 66.32 -22.53 -49.05
C TYR A 129 66.87 -23.33 -50.25
N LEU A 130 67.21 -22.65 -51.35
CA LEU A 130 67.86 -23.24 -52.52
C LEU A 130 69.34 -22.86 -52.51
N GLU A 131 70.22 -23.87 -52.38
CA GLU A 131 71.66 -23.73 -52.55
C GLU A 131 72.06 -24.08 -54.00
N GLU A 132 72.74 -23.16 -54.69
CA GLU A 132 73.39 -23.45 -55.97
C GLU A 132 74.73 -24.16 -55.71
N LEU A 133 74.83 -25.46 -56.04
CA LEU A 133 76.09 -26.18 -56.00
C LEU A 133 77.01 -25.75 -57.16
N THR A 134 78.09 -25.03 -56.84
CA THR A 134 79.20 -24.72 -57.76
C THR A 134 80.43 -25.60 -57.47
N ASP A 135 80.30 -26.91 -57.49
CA ASP A 135 81.46 -27.81 -57.34
C ASP A 135 82.25 -27.91 -58.65
N LYS A 136 83.55 -27.61 -58.58
CA LYS A 136 84.50 -27.78 -59.68
C LYS A 136 85.02 -29.22 -59.68
N VAL A 137 84.93 -29.89 -60.82
CA VAL A 137 85.40 -31.27 -61.02
C VAL A 137 86.93 -31.36 -60.86
N GLU A 138 87.40 -32.30 -60.03
CA GLU A 138 88.82 -32.58 -59.80
C GLU A 138 89.51 -33.12 -61.06
N GLN A 139 90.66 -32.54 -61.40
CA GLN A 139 91.61 -33.09 -62.37
C GLN A 139 92.75 -33.77 -61.62
N VAL A 140 92.96 -35.05 -61.87
CA VAL A 140 93.99 -35.86 -61.21
C VAL A 140 95.23 -35.95 -62.10
N VAL A 141 96.36 -35.49 -61.58
CA VAL A 141 97.70 -35.74 -62.14
C VAL A 141 98.32 -36.91 -61.36
N GLN A 142 98.76 -37.94 -62.07
CA GLN A 142 99.46 -39.10 -61.50
C GLN A 142 100.98 -38.96 -61.73
N GLU A 143 101.75 -38.99 -60.65
CA GLU A 143 103.20 -39.25 -60.65
C GLU A 143 103.59 -40.18 -59.48
N THR A 144 104.68 -40.94 -59.69
CA THR A 144 105.08 -42.18 -59.03
C THR A 144 105.93 -42.06 -57.76
N GLN A 145 105.59 -42.92 -56.78
CA GLN A 145 106.41 -43.72 -55.85
C GLN A 145 107.80 -43.22 -55.38
N THR A 146 107.83 -42.75 -54.12
CA THR A 146 108.88 -43.03 -53.11
C THR A 146 108.24 -42.98 -51.72
N ASP A 147 108.26 -44.08 -50.95
CA ASP A 147 107.73 -44.13 -49.57
C ASP A 147 108.69 -43.43 -48.58
N PRO A 148 108.21 -42.48 -47.75
CA PRO A 148 108.97 -41.97 -46.61
C PRO A 148 108.90 -42.96 -45.43
N LEU A 149 110.06 -43.27 -44.86
CA LEU A 149 110.21 -44.13 -43.68
C LEU A 149 109.52 -43.50 -42.45
N MET A 150 108.44 -44.11 -41.96
CA MET A 150 107.72 -43.67 -40.74
C MET A 150 108.30 -44.30 -39.47
N ASP A 151 108.47 -43.50 -38.42
CA ASP A 151 108.95 -43.96 -37.11
C ASP A 151 107.93 -44.86 -36.39
N ARG A 152 108.44 -45.89 -35.71
CA ARG A 152 107.64 -46.89 -34.96
C ARG A 152 106.86 -46.22 -33.82
N PRO A 153 105.57 -46.54 -33.60
CA PRO A 153 104.82 -46.03 -32.46
C PRO A 153 105.45 -46.49 -31.13
N ALA A 154 105.45 -45.60 -30.13
CA ALA A 154 106.04 -45.86 -28.81
C ALA A 154 105.42 -47.10 -28.15
N THR A 155 106.26 -47.99 -27.62
CA THR A 155 105.80 -49.21 -26.94
C THR A 155 104.93 -48.87 -25.73
N PRO A 156 103.75 -49.51 -25.57
CA PRO A 156 102.83 -49.22 -24.47
C PRO A 156 103.49 -49.50 -23.11
N LYS A 157 103.27 -48.62 -22.13
CA LYS A 157 103.80 -48.75 -20.78
C LYS A 157 103.16 -49.95 -20.08
N TYR A 158 104.00 -50.85 -19.55
CA TYR A 158 103.54 -51.99 -18.76
C TYR A 158 102.92 -51.52 -17.43
N ILE A 159 101.64 -51.85 -17.21
CA ILE A 159 100.92 -51.64 -15.95
C ILE A 159 100.88 -53.00 -15.23
N PRO A 160 101.54 -53.15 -14.06
CA PRO A 160 101.48 -54.38 -13.29
C PRO A 160 100.04 -54.73 -12.87
N THR A 161 99.66 -56.01 -12.94
CA THR A 161 98.38 -56.49 -12.40
C THR A 161 98.27 -56.21 -10.91
N LYS A 162 97.13 -55.66 -10.47
CA LYS A 162 96.84 -55.35 -9.06
C LYS A 162 97.03 -56.62 -8.20
N SER A 163 98.01 -56.61 -7.32
CA SER A 163 98.26 -57.67 -6.34
C SER A 163 97.74 -57.22 -4.98
N GLY A 164 96.47 -57.52 -4.69
CA GLY A 164 95.82 -57.32 -3.40
C GLY A 164 94.55 -58.18 -3.32
N ARG A 165 94.13 -58.59 -2.12
CA ARG A 165 92.84 -59.27 -1.94
C ARG A 165 91.74 -58.21 -1.92
N ASP A 166 90.81 -58.29 -2.85
CA ASP A 166 89.63 -57.44 -2.84
C ASP A 166 88.64 -57.95 -1.78
N ALA A 167 88.09 -57.03 -0.99
CA ALA A 167 87.06 -57.30 0.01
C ALA A 167 85.93 -56.29 -0.19
N GLU A 168 84.70 -56.78 -0.20
CA GLU A 168 83.50 -55.94 -0.16
C GLU A 168 82.78 -56.12 1.17
N THR A 169 82.25 -55.02 1.68
CA THR A 169 81.42 -55.01 2.88
C THR A 169 80.10 -54.36 2.49
N GLN A 170 79.03 -55.14 2.53
CA GLN A 170 77.67 -54.67 2.23
C GLN A 170 76.80 -54.87 3.48
N ILE A 171 75.98 -53.87 3.79
CA ILE A 171 74.97 -53.96 4.85
C ILE A 171 73.68 -54.46 4.21
N HIS A 172 73.08 -55.49 4.79
CA HIS A 172 71.85 -56.11 4.33
C HIS A 172 70.62 -55.46 4.96
N GLU A 173 69.45 -55.61 4.31
CA GLU A 173 68.18 -55.08 4.83
C GLU A 173 67.90 -55.64 6.24
N GLY A 174 67.73 -54.73 7.21
CA GLY A 174 67.43 -55.08 8.60
C GLY A 174 68.63 -55.14 9.55
N GLU A 175 69.89 -55.12 9.07
CA GLU A 175 71.07 -55.18 9.97
C GLU A 175 71.26 -53.94 10.85
N LEU A 176 70.77 -52.78 10.40
CA LEU A 176 70.89 -51.50 11.13
C LEU A 176 69.58 -51.03 11.76
N PHE A 177 68.50 -51.81 11.66
CA PHE A 177 67.20 -51.37 12.15
C PHE A 177 67.13 -51.43 13.68
N ARG A 178 66.91 -50.27 14.31
CA ARG A 178 66.64 -50.16 15.75
C ARG A 178 65.17 -49.79 15.95
N PHE A 179 64.41 -50.74 16.48
CA PHE A 179 62.95 -50.61 16.64
C PHE A 179 62.56 -49.42 17.51
N ASP A 180 63.23 -49.25 18.66
CA ASP A 180 62.90 -48.20 19.62
C ASP A 180 63.05 -46.79 19.02
N GLU A 181 64.06 -46.56 18.19
CA GLU A 181 64.27 -45.29 17.47
C GLU A 181 63.27 -45.10 16.33
N ALA A 182 62.90 -46.18 15.64
CA ALA A 182 62.01 -46.12 14.50
C ALA A 182 60.52 -45.95 14.88
N VAL A 183 60.13 -46.45 16.06
CA VAL A 183 58.73 -46.42 16.54
C VAL A 183 58.37 -45.11 17.24
N GLU A 184 59.36 -44.39 17.79
CA GLU A 184 59.20 -43.12 18.49
C GLU A 184 58.36 -42.08 17.71
N PRO A 185 58.65 -41.73 16.44
CA PRO A 185 57.83 -40.79 15.68
C PRO A 185 56.42 -41.30 15.36
N ILE A 186 56.24 -42.63 15.28
CA ILE A 186 54.92 -43.23 15.04
C ILE A 186 54.05 -43.07 16.30
N LEU A 187 54.62 -43.37 17.47
CA LEU A 187 53.93 -43.23 18.75
C LEU A 187 53.64 -41.77 19.08
N GLU A 188 54.57 -40.85 18.81
CA GLU A 188 54.34 -39.42 19.02
C GLU A 188 53.15 -38.91 18.21
N VAL A 189 53.08 -39.26 16.92
CA VAL A 189 51.95 -38.88 16.06
C VAL A 189 50.65 -39.55 16.51
N LEU A 190 50.70 -40.83 16.91
CA LEU A 190 49.50 -41.57 17.32
C LEU A 190 48.94 -41.02 18.63
N VAL A 191 49.78 -40.83 19.65
CA VAL A 191 49.38 -40.25 20.93
C VAL A 191 48.93 -38.81 20.73
N GLY A 192 49.70 -37.99 20.01
CA GLY A 192 49.37 -36.60 19.73
C GLY A 192 48.00 -36.44 19.06
N LYS A 193 47.73 -37.21 17.99
CA LYS A 193 46.43 -37.19 17.31
C LYS A 193 45.29 -37.67 18.19
N THR A 194 45.49 -38.73 18.97
CA THR A 194 44.43 -39.24 19.87
C THR A 194 44.06 -38.22 20.95
N LEU A 195 45.05 -37.55 21.53
CA LEU A 195 44.82 -36.51 22.54
C LEU A 195 44.18 -35.26 21.93
N GLU A 196 44.64 -34.83 20.77
CA GLU A 196 44.07 -33.69 20.05
C GLU A 196 42.60 -33.95 19.67
N GLN A 197 42.31 -35.13 19.11
CA GLN A 197 40.95 -35.52 18.75
C GLN A 197 40.05 -35.60 20.00
N ALA A 198 40.50 -36.25 21.08
CA ALA A 198 39.73 -36.34 22.32
C ALA A 198 39.43 -34.96 22.92
N MET A 199 40.41 -34.04 22.90
CA MET A 199 40.22 -32.69 23.40
C MET A 199 39.20 -31.91 22.56
N LEU A 200 39.27 -32.03 21.22
CA LEU A 200 38.30 -31.39 20.33
C LEU A 200 36.88 -31.94 20.53
N GLU A 201 36.73 -33.24 20.71
CA GLU A 201 35.43 -33.88 20.98
C GLU A 201 34.83 -33.37 22.29
N VAL A 202 35.61 -33.34 23.39
CA VAL A 202 35.14 -32.83 24.69
C VAL A 202 34.73 -31.35 24.59
N MET A 203 35.54 -30.52 23.93
CA MET A 203 35.19 -29.09 23.75
C MET A 203 33.89 -28.92 22.93
N GLN A 204 33.68 -29.74 21.90
CA GLN A 204 32.46 -29.71 21.10
C GLN A 204 31.24 -30.17 21.91
N GLU A 205 31.38 -31.19 22.75
CA GLU A 205 30.32 -31.65 23.65
C GLU A 205 29.91 -30.55 24.64
N GLU A 206 30.87 -29.89 25.28
CA GLU A 206 30.61 -28.78 26.20
C GLU A 206 29.92 -27.59 25.49
N GLU A 207 30.36 -27.21 24.29
CA GLU A 207 29.70 -26.17 23.50
C GLU A 207 28.26 -26.54 23.15
N LEU A 208 28.01 -27.80 22.74
CA LEU A 208 26.67 -28.28 22.43
C LEU A 208 25.76 -28.29 23.65
N GLU A 209 26.28 -28.63 24.82
CA GLU A 209 25.54 -28.55 26.09
C GLU A 209 25.18 -27.11 26.46
N LEU A 210 26.13 -26.17 26.33
CA LEU A 210 25.88 -24.76 26.57
C LEU A 210 24.81 -24.20 25.63
N LEU A 211 24.86 -24.54 24.34
CA LEU A 211 23.85 -24.13 23.36
C LEU A 211 22.46 -24.71 23.69
N ARG A 212 22.39 -25.97 24.12
CA ARG A 212 21.13 -26.58 24.56
C ARG A 212 20.55 -25.86 25.78
N GLN A 213 21.37 -25.55 26.79
CA GLN A 213 20.94 -24.81 27.96
C GLN A 213 20.40 -23.42 27.58
N GLN A 214 21.12 -22.69 26.72
CA GLN A 214 20.66 -21.40 26.21
C GLN A 214 19.33 -21.49 25.44
N GLN A 215 19.14 -22.52 24.61
CA GLN A 215 17.88 -22.76 23.92
C GLN A 215 16.72 -23.01 24.89
N ILE A 216 16.94 -23.85 25.90
CA ILE A 216 15.93 -24.15 26.92
C ILE A 216 15.55 -22.88 27.68
N GLU A 217 16.51 -22.08 28.13
CA GLU A 217 16.26 -20.82 28.82
C GLU A 217 15.52 -19.80 27.94
N PHE A 218 15.88 -19.72 26.66
CA PHE A 218 15.19 -18.85 25.71
C PHE A 218 13.74 -19.29 25.48
N GLU A 219 13.50 -20.60 25.33
CA GLU A 219 12.16 -21.13 25.19
C GLU A 219 11.30 -20.92 26.44
N GLN A 220 11.89 -21.08 27.63
CA GLN A 220 11.21 -20.84 28.89
C GLN A 220 10.79 -19.37 28.98
N ARG A 221 11.71 -18.42 28.77
CA ARG A 221 11.40 -16.99 28.73
C ARG A 221 10.33 -16.66 27.71
N ARG A 222 10.42 -17.22 26.50
CA ARG A 222 9.42 -17.01 25.45
C ARG A 222 8.04 -17.56 25.84
N LYS A 223 7.98 -18.70 26.52
CA LYS A 223 6.72 -19.28 27.01
C LYS A 223 6.11 -18.42 28.12
N GLU A 224 6.94 -17.90 29.02
CA GLU A 224 6.51 -16.98 30.08
C GLU A 224 5.95 -15.67 29.50
N GLU A 225 6.67 -15.04 28.57
CA GLU A 225 6.22 -13.84 27.86
C GLU A 225 4.90 -14.07 27.11
N LEU A 226 4.77 -15.22 26.43
CA LEU A 226 3.54 -15.57 25.73
C LEU A 226 2.35 -15.73 26.68
N LEU A 227 2.56 -16.38 27.83
CA LEU A 227 1.53 -16.55 28.85
C LEU A 227 1.12 -15.22 29.48
N GLU A 228 2.08 -14.33 29.73
CA GLU A 228 1.80 -12.98 30.22
C GLU A 228 0.99 -12.16 29.21
N ALA A 229 1.41 -12.18 27.93
CA ALA A 229 0.70 -11.50 26.85
C ALA A 229 -0.75 -12.00 26.73
N GLN A 230 -0.98 -13.32 26.77
CA GLN A 230 -2.32 -13.89 26.75
C GLN A 230 -3.17 -13.46 27.95
N LYS A 231 -2.59 -13.40 29.15
CA LYS A 231 -3.29 -12.90 30.34
C LYS A 231 -3.72 -11.45 30.16
N LEU A 232 -2.82 -10.59 29.68
CA LEU A 232 -3.11 -9.18 29.42
C LEU A 232 -4.19 -9.01 28.35
N GLU A 233 -4.09 -9.72 27.23
CA GLU A 233 -5.08 -9.70 26.14
C GLU A 233 -6.46 -10.13 26.65
N SER A 234 -6.54 -11.22 27.43
CA SER A 234 -7.81 -11.69 27.99
C SER A 234 -8.45 -10.67 28.96
N ALA A 235 -7.62 -9.97 29.74
CA ALA A 235 -8.07 -8.93 30.66
C ALA A 235 -8.56 -7.68 29.91
N GLU A 236 -7.84 -7.27 28.86
CA GLU A 236 -8.24 -6.16 28.00
C GLU A 236 -9.54 -6.47 27.26
N ARG A 237 -9.67 -7.68 26.71
CA ARG A 237 -10.89 -8.14 26.05
C ARG A 237 -12.10 -8.07 26.98
N ARG A 238 -11.97 -8.54 28.23
CA ARG A 238 -13.05 -8.42 29.24
C ARG A 238 -13.43 -6.97 29.52
N LYS A 239 -12.44 -6.08 29.68
CA LYS A 239 -12.69 -4.64 29.90
C LYS A 239 -13.36 -4.00 28.69
N PHE A 240 -12.97 -4.38 27.48
CA PHE A 240 -13.55 -3.89 26.23
C PHE A 240 -15.00 -4.33 26.10
N GLU A 241 -15.29 -5.62 26.31
CA GLU A 241 -16.65 -6.18 26.29
C GLU A 241 -17.56 -5.50 27.32
N GLU A 242 -17.06 -5.26 28.54
CA GLU A 242 -17.82 -4.51 29.55
C GLU A 242 -18.08 -3.06 29.13
N LYS A 243 -17.07 -2.36 28.59
CA LYS A 243 -17.19 -0.98 28.11
C LYS A 243 -18.22 -0.87 26.99
N GLU A 244 -18.19 -1.79 26.02
CA GLU A 244 -19.17 -1.82 24.94
C GLU A 244 -20.59 -2.10 25.47
N ARG A 245 -20.73 -3.02 26.43
CA ARG A 245 -22.03 -3.25 27.09
C ARG A 245 -22.55 -2.00 27.78
N ARG A 246 -21.69 -1.26 28.50
CA ARG A 246 -22.06 0.00 29.18
C ARG A 246 -22.44 1.08 28.18
N LYS A 247 -21.70 1.25 27.08
CA LYS A 247 -22.05 2.20 26.02
C LYS A 247 -23.42 1.88 25.42
N LYS A 248 -23.71 0.61 25.13
CA LYS A 248 -25.01 0.21 24.57
C LYS A 248 -26.16 0.52 25.53
N GLN A 249 -26.00 0.21 26.81
CA GLN A 249 -26.99 0.56 27.85
C GLN A 249 -27.21 2.07 27.96
N GLU A 250 -26.15 2.86 27.88
CA GLU A 250 -26.22 4.31 27.95
C GLU A 250 -26.92 4.91 26.72
N MET A 251 -26.59 4.42 25.52
CA MET A 251 -27.28 4.81 24.29
C MET A 251 -28.78 4.50 24.35
N GLU A 252 -29.16 3.31 24.82
CA GLU A 252 -30.57 2.95 25.01
C GLU A 252 -31.26 3.82 26.08
N ARG A 253 -30.55 4.20 27.14
CA ARG A 253 -31.06 5.13 28.17
C ARG A 253 -31.35 6.50 27.58
N ILE A 254 -30.38 7.07 26.86
CA ILE A 254 -30.51 8.39 26.21
C ILE A 254 -31.65 8.37 25.19
N GLN A 255 -31.78 7.30 24.40
CA GLN A 255 -32.86 7.17 23.42
C GLN A 255 -34.23 7.15 24.12
N ARG A 256 -34.38 6.34 25.19
CA ARG A 256 -35.61 6.30 25.99
C ARG A 256 -35.92 7.65 26.64
N GLU A 257 -34.92 8.35 27.16
CA GLU A 257 -35.09 9.69 27.74
C GLU A 257 -35.52 10.72 26.70
N LYS A 258 -34.95 10.66 25.49
CA LYS A 258 -35.35 11.54 24.39
C LYS A 258 -36.81 11.32 24.02
N GLU A 259 -37.24 10.06 23.87
CA GLU A 259 -38.62 9.71 23.55
C GLU A 259 -39.61 10.14 24.65
N THR A 260 -39.27 9.91 25.93
CA THR A 260 -40.13 10.34 27.04
C THR A 260 -40.20 11.86 27.14
N ARG A 261 -39.09 12.56 26.92
CA ARG A 261 -39.03 14.03 26.89
C ARG A 261 -39.90 14.59 25.77
N GLU A 262 -39.82 14.05 24.56
CA GLU A 262 -40.65 14.47 23.42
C GLU A 262 -42.15 14.24 23.70
N LYS A 263 -42.51 13.07 24.25
CA LYS A 263 -43.90 12.79 24.67
C LYS A 263 -44.39 13.75 25.74
N LEU A 264 -43.56 14.05 26.73
CA LEU A 264 -43.90 15.00 27.80
C LEU A 264 -44.08 16.41 27.24
N GLN A 265 -43.19 16.85 26.36
CA GLN A 265 -43.28 18.15 25.69
C GLN A 265 -44.56 18.25 24.84
N ALA A 266 -44.87 17.24 24.04
CA ALA A 266 -46.10 17.20 23.24
C ALA A 266 -47.35 17.28 24.14
N ARG A 267 -47.36 16.54 25.26
CA ARG A 267 -48.46 16.59 26.23
C ARG A 267 -48.59 17.96 26.88
N GLN A 268 -47.48 18.57 27.31
CA GLN A 268 -47.48 19.90 27.91
C GLN A 268 -47.96 20.96 26.92
N PHE A 269 -47.49 20.90 25.67
CA PHE A 269 -47.91 21.77 24.59
C PHE A 269 -49.41 21.63 24.31
N ALA A 270 -49.90 20.40 24.16
CA ALA A 270 -51.32 20.13 23.95
C ALA A 270 -52.16 20.68 25.12
N LYS A 271 -51.74 20.46 26.37
CA LYS A 271 -52.42 21.02 27.54
C LYS A 271 -52.46 22.55 27.48
N ALA A 272 -51.32 23.20 27.27
CA ALA A 272 -51.24 24.66 27.20
C ALA A 272 -52.08 25.25 26.05
N TYR A 273 -52.09 24.58 24.90
CA TYR A 273 -52.90 24.97 23.73
C TYR A 273 -54.40 24.81 24.01
N MET A 274 -54.81 23.70 24.62
CA MET A 274 -56.21 23.41 24.95
C MET A 274 -56.76 24.34 26.04
N THR A 275 -55.97 24.71 27.06
CA THR A 275 -56.43 25.57 28.17
C THR A 275 -57.05 26.88 27.69
N ASN A 276 -56.53 27.47 26.61
CA ASN A 276 -57.04 28.72 26.06
C ASN A 276 -57.86 28.52 24.77
N MET A 277 -58.08 27.28 24.35
CA MET A 277 -58.85 26.99 23.14
C MET A 277 -60.32 27.33 23.33
N GLU A 278 -60.92 26.94 24.45
CA GLU A 278 -62.32 27.22 24.75
C GLU A 278 -62.60 28.73 24.69
N ASN A 279 -61.80 29.54 25.38
CA ASN A 279 -61.95 31.00 25.36
C ASN A 279 -61.79 31.57 23.94
N ARG A 280 -60.82 31.08 23.14
CA ARG A 280 -60.65 31.53 21.74
C ARG A 280 -61.83 31.15 20.85
N VAL A 281 -62.38 29.94 21.02
CA VAL A 281 -63.56 29.49 20.28
C VAL A 281 -64.78 30.28 20.70
N TYR A 282 -64.99 30.52 22.00
CA TYR A 282 -66.08 31.35 22.49
C TYR A 282 -65.99 32.78 22.00
N SER A 283 -64.81 33.42 22.06
CA SER A 283 -64.62 34.76 21.50
C SER A 283 -64.89 34.80 20.00
N ARG A 284 -64.36 33.84 19.22
CA ARG A 284 -64.66 33.76 17.78
C ARG A 284 -66.16 33.57 17.51
N LEU A 285 -66.82 32.68 18.25
CA LEU A 285 -68.24 32.38 18.07
C LEU A 285 -69.13 33.57 18.49
N GLN A 286 -68.69 34.34 19.48
CA GLN A 286 -69.30 35.59 19.88
C GLN A 286 -69.09 36.70 18.83
N ASP A 287 -67.88 36.83 18.29
CA ASP A 287 -67.57 37.78 17.20
C ASP A 287 -68.35 37.45 15.92
N GLU A 288 -68.56 36.16 15.64
CA GLU A 288 -69.40 35.68 14.53
C GLU A 288 -70.91 35.83 14.80
N GLY A 289 -71.32 36.30 15.99
CA GLY A 289 -72.71 36.65 16.30
C GLY A 289 -73.62 35.45 16.61
N TRP A 290 -73.06 34.26 16.83
CA TRP A 290 -73.86 33.07 17.17
C TRP A 290 -74.49 33.15 18.57
N PHE A 291 -73.86 33.87 19.51
CA PHE A 291 -74.43 34.18 20.82
C PHE A 291 -75.29 35.46 20.78
N ALA A 292 -76.21 35.56 19.82
CA ALA A 292 -77.21 36.61 19.84
C ALA A 292 -78.14 36.42 21.06
N ASP A 293 -78.52 37.52 21.71
CA ASP A 293 -79.48 37.47 22.81
C ASP A 293 -80.82 37.01 22.27
N ARG A 294 -81.28 35.86 22.76
CA ARG A 294 -82.53 35.22 22.35
C ARG A 294 -83.72 36.16 22.55
N VAL A 295 -83.69 37.00 23.60
CA VAL A 295 -84.76 37.96 23.86
C VAL A 295 -84.75 39.08 22.83
N LEU A 296 -83.59 39.62 22.48
CA LEU A 296 -83.49 40.62 21.42
C LEU A 296 -83.97 40.07 20.08
N ASN A 297 -83.58 38.85 19.71
CA ASN A 297 -84.03 38.23 18.48
C ASN A 297 -85.54 37.93 18.48
N GLU A 298 -86.12 37.45 19.59
CA GLU A 298 -87.57 37.25 19.71
C GLU A 298 -88.32 38.59 19.62
N VAL A 299 -87.77 39.67 20.18
CA VAL A 299 -88.35 41.02 20.05
C VAL A 299 -88.23 41.53 18.61
N GLU A 300 -87.08 41.35 17.97
CA GLU A 300 -86.84 41.85 16.61
C GLU A 300 -87.60 41.07 15.54
N LEU A 301 -87.66 39.75 15.65
CA LEU A 301 -88.24 38.88 14.62
C LEU A 301 -89.72 38.59 14.83
N ASP A 302 -90.20 38.51 16.08
CA ASP A 302 -91.60 38.16 16.35
C ASP A 302 -92.41 39.38 16.82
N PHE A 303 -91.91 40.14 17.80
CA PHE A 303 -92.68 41.24 18.40
C PHE A 303 -92.79 42.47 17.49
N PHE A 304 -91.70 42.93 16.87
CA PHE A 304 -91.76 44.11 16.00
C PHE A 304 -92.65 43.90 14.77
N PRO A 305 -92.58 42.77 14.04
CA PRO A 305 -93.51 42.54 12.93
C PRO A 305 -94.97 42.45 13.38
N TRP A 306 -95.23 41.82 14.54
CA TRP A 306 -96.56 41.80 15.14
C TRP A 306 -97.06 43.21 15.49
N LEU A 307 -96.23 44.02 16.16
CA LEU A 307 -96.57 45.39 16.56
C LEU A 307 -96.82 46.29 15.34
N MET A 308 -95.94 46.22 14.33
CA MET A 308 -96.11 46.98 13.08
C MET A 308 -97.38 46.54 12.35
N GLY A 309 -97.69 45.25 12.33
CA GLY A 309 -98.95 44.73 11.79
C GLY A 309 -100.19 45.23 12.53
N GLU A 310 -100.14 45.36 13.86
CA GLU A 310 -101.25 45.90 14.65
C GLU A 310 -101.41 47.42 14.46
N VAL A 311 -100.29 48.15 14.38
CA VAL A 311 -100.29 49.58 14.02
C VAL A 311 -100.88 49.80 12.62
N ASP A 312 -100.52 48.97 11.65
CA ASP A 312 -101.08 49.02 10.30
C ASP A 312 -102.59 48.76 10.30
N LYS A 313 -103.09 47.81 11.10
CA LYS A 313 -104.54 47.59 11.25
C LYS A 313 -105.26 48.81 11.82
N GLU A 314 -104.70 49.46 12.85
CA GLU A 314 -105.28 50.68 13.42
C GLU A 314 -105.23 51.86 12.43
N LEU A 315 -104.14 52.00 11.68
CA LEU A 315 -104.05 52.99 10.60
C LEU A 315 -105.06 52.72 9.48
N GLU A 316 -105.28 51.46 9.09
CA GLU A 316 -106.29 51.08 8.10
C GLU A 316 -107.71 51.31 8.62
N LYS A 317 -108.00 51.00 9.90
CA LYS A 317 -109.29 51.37 10.52
C LYS A 317 -109.50 52.89 10.48
N LYS A 318 -108.47 53.68 10.80
CA LYS A 318 -108.52 55.15 10.75
C LYS A 318 -108.68 55.68 9.33
N LYS A 319 -108.03 55.09 8.33
CA LYS A 319 -108.21 55.41 6.90
C LYS A 319 -109.63 55.09 6.43
N LYS A 320 -110.17 53.92 6.79
CA LYS A 320 -111.57 53.53 6.50
C LYS A 320 -112.57 54.48 7.18
N ALA A 321 -112.35 54.83 8.45
CA ALA A 321 -113.19 55.81 9.14
C ALA A 321 -113.15 57.19 8.46
N ARG A 322 -111.97 57.67 8.03
CA ARG A 322 -111.82 58.93 7.29
C ARG A 322 -112.53 58.87 5.93
N THR A 323 -112.37 57.80 5.17
CA THR A 323 -113.05 57.65 3.86
C THR A 323 -114.56 57.59 4.01
N LEU A 324 -115.10 56.91 5.03
CA LEU A 324 -116.52 56.93 5.35
C LEU A 324 -117.02 58.32 5.75
N VAL A 325 -116.24 59.05 6.56
CA VAL A 325 -116.57 60.45 6.91
C VAL A 325 -116.55 61.34 5.66
N ASP A 326 -115.57 61.19 4.77
CA ASP A 326 -115.50 61.93 3.52
C ASP A 326 -116.67 61.59 2.57
N GLU A 327 -117.10 60.33 2.52
CA GLU A 327 -118.30 59.91 1.79
C GLU A 327 -119.58 60.51 2.39
N LEU A 328 -119.71 60.48 3.71
CA LEU A 328 -120.86 61.05 4.41
C LEU A 328 -120.92 62.58 4.22
N ILE A 329 -119.78 63.28 4.27
CA ILE A 329 -119.69 64.70 3.93
C ILE A 329 -120.09 64.91 2.46
N ARG A 330 -119.62 64.08 1.52
CA ARG A 330 -120.03 64.17 0.10
C ARG A 330 -121.54 63.95 -0.10
N GLU A 331 -122.15 63.01 0.61
CA GLU A 331 -123.60 62.77 0.56
C GLU A 331 -124.39 63.94 1.15
N VAL A 332 -123.98 64.47 2.31
CA VAL A 332 -124.62 65.65 2.91
C VAL A 332 -124.49 66.88 2.00
N VAL A 333 -123.35 67.10 1.36
CA VAL A 333 -123.18 68.19 0.38
C VAL A 333 -124.06 67.98 -0.86
N ARG A 334 -124.21 66.74 -1.35
CA ARG A 334 -125.15 66.42 -2.45
C ARG A 334 -126.60 66.67 -2.05
N LEU A 335 -127.03 66.21 -0.88
CA LEU A 335 -128.38 66.43 -0.34
C LEU A 335 -128.66 67.92 -0.14
N ASN A 336 -127.71 68.68 0.40
CA ASN A 336 -127.85 70.13 0.52
C ASN A 336 -127.93 70.80 -0.86
N ALA A 337 -127.15 70.35 -1.85
CA ALA A 337 -127.22 70.88 -3.21
C ALA A 337 -128.57 70.57 -3.89
N THR A 338 -129.13 69.37 -3.69
CA THR A 338 -130.47 69.03 -4.20
C THR A 338 -131.57 69.83 -3.50
N GLN A 339 -131.51 69.99 -2.17
CA GLN A 339 -132.44 70.84 -1.43
C GLN A 339 -132.34 72.33 -1.83
N LEU A 340 -131.13 72.81 -2.14
CA LEU A 340 -130.93 74.16 -2.69
C LEU A 340 -131.50 74.29 -4.10
N ALA A 341 -131.39 73.24 -4.92
CA ALA A 341 -132.00 73.21 -6.26
C ALA A 341 -133.53 73.15 -6.18
N GLU A 342 -134.09 72.34 -5.28
CA GLU A 342 -135.54 72.26 -5.00
C GLU A 342 -136.09 73.58 -4.44
N SER A 343 -135.41 74.23 -3.50
CA SER A 343 -135.82 75.54 -2.99
C SER A 343 -135.69 76.65 -4.04
N ARG A 344 -134.67 76.61 -4.91
CA ARG A 344 -134.59 77.52 -6.07
C ARG A 344 -135.70 77.26 -7.09
N ALA A 345 -136.03 75.99 -7.37
CA ALA A 345 -137.13 75.63 -8.27
C ALA A 345 -138.50 76.05 -7.69
N ALA A 346 -138.71 75.88 -6.38
CA ALA A 346 -139.90 76.33 -5.67
C ALA A 346 -140.01 77.87 -5.62
N GLN A 347 -138.89 78.59 -5.58
CA GLN A 347 -138.90 80.06 -5.71
C GLN A 347 -139.20 80.51 -7.16
N HIS A 348 -138.78 79.75 -8.17
CA HIS A 348 -139.09 80.06 -9.57
C HIS A 348 -140.54 79.73 -9.96
N SER A 349 -141.18 78.76 -9.31
CA SER A 349 -142.60 78.41 -9.54
C SER A 349 -143.60 79.30 -8.79
N VAL A 350 -143.14 80.25 -7.98
CA VAL A 350 -143.98 81.21 -7.23
C VAL A 350 -143.96 82.61 -7.91
N LEU A 351 -143.26 82.76 -9.04
CA LEU A 351 -143.15 84.02 -9.80
C LEU A 351 -143.76 83.97 -11.22
N GLU A 352 -144.56 82.95 -11.54
CA GLU A 352 -145.56 82.95 -12.63
C GLU A 352 -146.95 82.72 -12.02
#